data_AF-A0A8J4URQ7-F1
#
_entry.id   AF-A0A8J4URQ7-F1
#
_cell.length_a   1.000
_cell.length_b   1.000
_cell.length_c   1.000
_cell.angle_alpha   90.00
_cell.angle_beta   90.00
_cell.angle_gamma   90.00
#
_symmetry.space_group_name_H-M   'P 1'
#
loop_
_entity.id
_entity.type
_entity.pdbx_description
1 polymer ?
#
loop_
_entity_poly.entity_id
_entity_poly.type
_entity_poly.pdbx_seq_one_letter_code
_entity_poly.pdbx_strand_id
1 'polypeptide(L)'
;MTSTPPSSQTLVWDLHCKSFLLEALGKYLPLGINKNFSIINCLVLLQERFPDKQFTYEIVNKEISEFYNLDEVDDDIIDEDKQISFELPDEYKSMMDEKLSKTKKAKV
;
A
#
# COMPACT_ATOMS: atom_id res chain seq x y z
N MET A 1 11.13 13.92 46.49
CA MET A 1 10.38 14.20 45.25
C MET A 1 11.22 13.67 44.09
N THR A 2 11.04 12.41 43.70
CA THR A 2 11.73 11.80 42.56
C THR A 2 10.74 11.74 41.41
N SER A 3 10.79 12.74 40.55
CA SER A 3 10.10 12.77 39.27
C SER A 3 10.78 11.78 38.33
N THR A 4 10.25 10.56 38.27
CA THR A 4 10.55 9.62 37.21
C THR A 4 10.12 10.27 35.89
N PRO A 5 10.98 10.38 34.86
CA PRO A 5 10.51 10.80 33.55
C PRO A 5 9.46 9.80 33.07
N PRO A 6 8.41 10.23 32.34
CA PRO A 6 7.47 9.29 31.75
C PRO A 6 8.28 8.36 30.86
N SER A 7 8.30 7.08 31.23
CA SER A 7 8.89 6.00 30.46
C SER A 7 8.44 6.17 29.01
N SER A 8 9.39 6.45 28.11
CA SER A 8 9.16 6.49 26.68
C SER A 8 8.55 5.14 26.29
N GLN A 9 7.22 5.10 26.14
CA GLN A 9 6.54 3.91 25.69
C GLN A 9 7.02 3.68 24.27
N THR A 10 7.89 2.69 24.09
CA THR A 10 8.30 2.23 22.78
C THR A 10 7.04 1.72 22.10
N LEU A 11 6.56 2.45 21.09
CA LEU A 11 5.43 2.03 20.30
C LEU A 11 5.73 0.65 19.71
N VAL A 12 4.95 -0.35 20.09
CA VAL A 12 5.06 -1.69 19.52
C VAL A 12 4.16 -1.77 18.29
N TRP A 13 4.78 -1.89 17.12
CA TRP A 13 4.07 -2.18 15.87
C TRP A 13 3.58 -3.62 15.88
N ASP A 14 2.29 -3.82 16.13
CA ASP A 14 1.65 -5.12 15.95
C ASP A 14 1.30 -5.34 14.47
N LEU A 15 0.98 -6.60 14.15
CA LEU A 15 0.60 -6.99 12.80
C LEU A 15 -0.60 -6.17 12.29
N HIS A 16 -1.53 -5.81 13.17
CA HIS A 16 -2.72 -5.07 12.79
C HIS A 16 -2.41 -3.62 12.38
N CYS A 17 -1.56 -2.90 13.14
CA CYS A 17 -1.12 -1.56 12.76
C CYS A 17 -0.26 -1.57 11.48
N LYS A 18 0.64 -2.56 11.32
CA LYS A 18 1.46 -2.69 10.10
C LYS A 18 0.60 -2.93 8.86
N SER A 19 -0.38 -3.84 8.94
CA SER A 19 -1.30 -4.12 7.83
C SER A 19 -2.17 -2.91 7.48
N PHE A 20 -2.61 -2.16 8.49
CA PHE A 20 -3.40 -0.94 8.27
C PHE A 20 -2.56 0.19 7.64
N LEU A 21 -1.31 0.35 8.09
CA LEU A 21 -0.37 1.31 7.49
C LEU A 21 -0.13 0.99 6.00
N LEU A 22 0.10 -0.28 5.66
CA LEU A 22 0.23 -0.73 4.28
C LEU A 22 -0.98 -0.38 3.41
N GLU A 23 -2.19 -0.61 3.92
CA GLU A 23 -3.43 -0.27 3.21
C GLU A 23 -3.57 1.24 2.99
N ALA A 24 -3.19 2.05 3.99
CA ALA A 24 -3.18 3.50 3.87
C ALA A 24 -2.14 3.97 2.83
N LEU A 25 -0.92 3.43 2.88
CA LEU A 25 0.13 3.75 1.90
C LEU A 25 -0.32 3.44 0.48
N GLY A 26 -0.93 2.27 0.24
CA GLY A 26 -1.46 1.91 -1.08
C GLY A 26 -2.55 2.85 -1.60
N LYS A 27 -3.24 3.59 -0.73
CA LYS A 27 -4.26 4.57 -1.12
C LYS A 27 -3.69 5.96 -1.41
N TYR A 28 -2.68 6.39 -0.66
CA TYR A 28 -2.19 7.78 -0.69
C TYR A 28 -0.83 7.97 -1.37
N LEU A 29 0.00 6.94 -1.45
CA LEU A 29 1.29 6.99 -2.13
C LEU A 29 1.19 7.06 -3.66
N PRO A 30 0.36 6.24 -4.36
CA PRO A 30 0.36 6.20 -5.83
C PRO A 30 -0.32 7.40 -6.51
N LEU A 31 -0.76 8.41 -5.75
CA LEU A 31 -1.43 9.59 -6.29
C LEU A 31 -0.44 10.66 -6.82
N GLY A 32 0.87 10.41 -6.82
CA GLY A 32 1.89 11.41 -7.15
C GLY A 32 1.93 12.57 -6.17
N ILE A 33 1.31 12.40 -4.99
CA ILE A 33 1.24 13.41 -3.95
C ILE A 33 2.52 13.31 -3.11
N ASN A 34 3.07 14.47 -2.76
CA ASN A 34 4.28 14.61 -1.94
C ASN A 34 4.35 13.56 -0.81
N LYS A 35 5.45 12.80 -0.74
CA LYS A 35 5.71 11.74 0.26
C LYS A 35 5.36 12.17 1.69
N ASN A 36 5.70 13.40 2.08
CA ASN A 36 5.40 13.92 3.42
C ASN A 36 3.89 14.03 3.68
N PHE A 37 3.13 14.47 2.68
CA PHE A 37 1.68 14.57 2.78
C PHE A 37 1.03 13.19 2.90
N SER A 38 1.52 12.21 2.14
CA SER A 38 1.07 10.82 2.23
C SER A 38 1.35 10.21 3.61
N ILE A 39 2.52 10.49 4.18
CA ILE A 39 2.88 10.06 5.54
C ILE A 39 1.97 10.72 6.58
N ILE A 40 1.69 12.01 6.46
CA ILE A 40 0.79 12.73 7.37
C ILE A 40 -0.63 12.13 7.32
N ASN A 41 -1.15 11.80 6.13
CA ASN A 41 -2.46 11.17 6.02
C ASN A 41 -2.47 9.76 6.63
N CYS A 42 -1.41 8.97 6.42
CA CYS A 42 -1.27 7.67 7.06
C CYS A 42 -1.24 7.80 8.60
N LEU A 43 -0.53 8.80 9.12
CA LEU A 43 -0.46 9.10 10.55
C LEU A 43 -1.85 9.42 11.13
N VAL A 44 -2.62 10.30 10.48
CA VAL A 44 -3.97 10.66 10.92
C VAL A 44 -4.86 9.42 10.99
N LEU A 45 -4.86 8.59 9.94
CA LEU A 45 -5.69 7.37 9.89
C LEU A 45 -5.26 6.34 10.95
N LEU A 46 -3.96 6.18 11.19
CA LEU A 46 -3.45 5.31 12.24
C LEU A 46 -3.92 5.79 13.62
N GLN A 47 -3.85 7.10 13.88
CA GLN A 47 -4.26 7.67 15.16
C GLN A 47 -5.77 7.56 15.41
N GLU A 48 -6.59 7.72 14.37
CA GLU A 48 -8.04 7.50 14.45
C GLU A 48 -8.39 6.04 14.72
N ARG A 49 -7.67 5.11 14.10
CA ARG A 49 -7.95 3.67 14.23
C ARG A 49 -7.41 3.09 15.54
N PHE A 50 -6.32 3.64 16.06
CA PHE A 50 -5.60 3.15 17.23
C PHE A 50 -5.31 4.30 18.21
N PRO A 51 -6.35 4.87 18.86
CA PRO A 51 -6.20 6.05 19.71
C PRO A 51 -5.33 5.80 20.94
N ASP A 52 -5.24 4.55 21.41
CA ASP A 52 -4.44 4.15 22.57
C ASP A 52 -2.93 4.12 22.26
N LYS A 53 -2.56 4.19 20.97
CA LYS A 53 -1.18 4.18 20.50
C LYS A 53 -0.81 5.58 20.04
N GLN A 54 0.39 6.02 20.41
CA GLN A 54 0.91 7.33 20.01
C GLN A 54 1.79 7.15 18.78
N PHE A 55 1.24 7.49 17.61
CA PHE A 55 2.00 7.56 16.39
C PHE A 55 2.54 8.99 16.23
N THR A 56 3.80 9.12 15.82
CA THR A 56 4.35 10.40 15.38
C THR A 56 4.85 10.29 13.95
N TYR A 57 5.01 11.43 13.30
CA TYR A 57 5.54 11.49 11.95
C TYR A 57 6.88 10.74 11.83
N GLU A 58 7.80 10.95 12.78
CA GLU A 58 9.13 10.36 12.78
C GLU A 58 9.06 8.84 12.91
N ILE A 59 8.16 8.32 13.76
CA ILE A 59 8.00 6.87 13.97
C ILE A 59 7.43 6.22 12.71
N VAL A 60 6.41 6.82 12.10
CA VAL A 60 5.77 6.30 10.88
C VAL A 60 6.73 6.40 9.69
N ASN A 61 7.40 7.54 9.52
CA ASN A 61 8.39 7.73 8.45
C ASN A 61 9.56 6.75 8.56
N LYS A 62 10.03 6.49 9.79
CA LYS A 62 11.08 5.50 10.05
C LYS A 62 10.62 4.09 9.67
N GLU A 63 9.44 3.66 10.14
CA GLU A 63 8.87 2.35 9.80
C GLU A 63 8.72 2.19 8.27
N ILE A 64 8.20 3.22 7.61
CA ILE A 64 8.05 3.29 6.15
C ILE A 64 9.39 3.10 5.44
N SER A 65 10.40 3.85 5.87
CA SER A 65 11.71 3.85 5.22
C SER A 65 12.47 2.54 5.45
N GLU A 66 12.36 1.95 6.65
CA GLU A 66 13.09 0.73 7.02
C GLU A 66 12.49 -0.54 6.41
N PHE A 67 11.16 -0.63 6.28
CA PHE A 67 10.48 -1.89 5.93
C PHE A 67 9.77 -1.88 4.59
N TYR A 68 9.47 -0.70 4.05
CA TYR A 68 8.66 -0.57 2.83
C TYR A 68 9.43 0.06 1.66
N ASN A 69 10.72 0.39 1.89
CA ASN A 69 11.70 0.84 0.89
C ASN A 69 11.10 1.73 -0.21
N LEU A 70 10.38 2.78 0.19
CA LEU A 70 9.65 3.66 -0.74
C LEU A 70 10.55 4.43 -1.70
N ASP A 71 11.86 4.46 -1.46
CA ASP A 71 12.84 5.13 -2.33
C ASP A 71 13.20 4.29 -3.58
N GLU A 72 12.86 2.99 -3.60
CA GLU A 72 12.94 2.17 -4.83
C GLU A 72 11.65 2.17 -5.64
N VAL A 73 10.55 2.66 -5.07
CA VAL A 73 9.36 3.05 -5.84
C VAL A 73 9.65 4.43 -6.39
N ASP A 74 10.64 4.47 -7.28
CA ASP A 74 10.88 5.63 -8.12
C ASP A 74 9.55 5.92 -8.83
N ASP A 75 9.21 7.19 -8.97
CA ASP A 75 8.22 7.66 -9.94
C ASP A 75 8.82 7.41 -11.33
N ASP A 76 9.10 6.14 -11.67
CA ASP A 76 9.33 5.67 -13.02
C ASP A 76 8.06 6.04 -13.76
N ILE A 77 8.13 7.24 -14.33
CA ILE A 77 7.31 7.77 -15.39
C ILE A 77 6.79 6.56 -16.14
N ILE A 78 5.47 6.31 -16.07
CA ILE A 78 4.83 5.44 -17.04
C ILE A 78 5.18 6.06 -18.38
N ASP A 79 6.19 5.48 -19.03
CA ASP A 79 6.70 5.95 -20.31
C ASP A 79 5.55 5.71 -21.28
N GLU A 80 4.70 6.71 -21.50
CA GLU A 80 3.55 6.62 -22.42
C GLU A 80 4.01 6.18 -23.81
N ASP A 81 5.29 6.41 -24.14
CA ASP A 81 5.96 5.99 -25.37
C ASP A 81 6.31 4.49 -25.41
N LYS A 82 6.31 3.77 -24.27
CA LYS A 82 6.45 2.31 -24.20
C LYS A 82 5.13 1.64 -23.82
N GLN A 83 4.12 1.76 -24.68
CA GLN A 83 3.02 0.80 -24.66
C GLN A 83 3.52 -0.59 -25.05
N ILE A 84 3.88 -1.41 -24.06
CA ILE A 84 4.08 -2.84 -24.28
C ILE A 84 2.69 -3.45 -24.47
N SER A 85 2.35 -3.80 -25.72
CA SER A 85 1.15 -4.56 -26.02
C SER A 85 1.21 -5.90 -25.29
N PHE A 86 0.37 -6.07 -24.28
CA PHE A 86 0.21 -7.36 -23.60
C PHE A 86 -0.41 -8.35 -24.59
N GLU A 87 0.41 -9.27 -25.10
CA GLU A 87 -0.09 -10.42 -25.84
C GLU A 87 -0.43 -11.53 -24.84
N LEU A 88 -1.71 -11.95 -24.84
CA LEU A 88 -2.15 -13.05 -24.00
C LEU A 88 -1.42 -14.34 -24.45
N PRO A 89 -0.69 -15.03 -23.54
CA PRO A 89 0.00 -16.27 -23.88
C PRO A 89 -0.96 -17.31 -24.43
N ASP A 90 -0.52 -18.08 -25.43
CA ASP A 90 -1.38 -19.00 -26.20
C ASP A 90 -2.06 -20.08 -25.33
N GLU A 91 -1.45 -20.44 -24.20
CA GLU A 91 -2.01 -21.33 -23.19
C GLU A 91 -3.38 -20.84 -22.66
N TYR A 92 -3.56 -19.52 -22.55
CA TYR A 92 -4.79 -18.92 -22.05
C TYR A 92 -5.82 -18.62 -23.15
N LYS A 93 -5.40 -18.52 -24.41
CA LYS A 93 -6.33 -18.37 -25.56
C LYS A 93 -7.27 -19.57 -25.69
N SER A 94 -6.72 -20.77 -25.52
CA SER A 94 -7.48 -22.02 -25.58
C SER A 94 -8.62 -22.07 -24.55
N MET A 95 -8.43 -21.48 -23.37
CA MET A 95 -9.47 -21.41 -22.32
C MET A 95 -10.58 -20.40 -22.63
N MET A 96 -10.29 -19.34 -23.40
CA MET A 96 -11.31 -18.38 -23.83
C MET A 96 -12.20 -18.95 -24.96
N ASP A 97 -11.62 -19.71 -25.88
CA ASP A 97 -12.36 -20.37 -26.96
C ASP A 97 -13.32 -21.45 -26.45
N GLU A 98 -12.97 -22.16 -25.39
CA GLU A 98 -13.88 -23.08 -24.70
C GLU A 98 -15.05 -22.39 -24.00
N LYS A 99 -14.89 -21.13 -23.54
CA LYS A 99 -15.98 -20.36 -22.95
C LYS A 99 -16.96 -19.85 -24.01
N LEU A 100 -16.47 -19.38 -25.15
CA LEU A 100 -17.31 -18.88 -26.26
C LEU A 100 -18.19 -19.97 -26.90
N SER A 101 -17.68 -21.20 -26.96
CA SER A 101 -18.40 -22.34 -27.53
C SER A 101 -19.47 -22.93 -26.58
N LYS A 102 -19.32 -22.76 -25.26
CA LYS A 102 -20.34 -23.16 -24.27
C LYS A 102 -21.51 -22.19 -24.20
N THR A 103 -21.30 -20.89 -24.41
CA THR A 103 -22.39 -19.89 -24.42
C THR A 103 -23.31 -20.02 -25.65
N LYS A 104 -22.79 -20.50 -26.79
CA LYS A 104 -23.61 -20.72 -28.01
C LYS A 104 -24.56 -21.92 -27.92
N LYS A 105 -24.31 -22.89 -27.04
CA LYS A 105 -25.19 -24.07 -26.88
C LYS A 105 -26.30 -23.88 -25.84
N ALA A 106 -26.33 -22.76 -25.12
CA ALA A 106 -27.38 -22.43 -24.15
C ALA A 106 -28.58 -21.66 -24.75
N LYS A 107 -28.59 -21.45 -26.07
CA LYS A 107 -29.77 -21.00 -26.84
C LYS A 107 -30.11 -22.03 -27.91
N VAL A 108 -30.61 -23.18 -27.48
CA VAL A 108 -31.55 -24.03 -28.24
C VAL A 108 -32.60 -24.50 -27.24
#